data_AF-A0A6J4R0T7-F1
#
_entry.id   AF-A0A6J4R0T7-F1
#
_cell.length_a   1.000
_cell.length_b   1.000
_cell.length_c   1.000
_cell.angle_alpha   90.00
_cell.angle_beta   90.00
_cell.angle_gamma   90.00
#
_symmetry.space_group_name_H-M   'P 1'
#
loop_
_entity.id
_entity.type
_entity.pdbx_description
1 polymer ?
#
loop_
_entity_poly.entity_id
_entity_poly.type
_entity_poly.pdbx_seq_one_letter_code
_entity_poly.pdbx_strand_id
1 'polypeptide(L)'
;MLKEIETLPKKRPREPQPEIPMSHPASWWSARESRNVEHLPPTESRRERIEWEILALNVSRHPLSPYRGALEDLGVASSERIKELPHGTRARVAGLLEYLQCPPTKSGNPVWFLLVEDEQGLLQATI
;
A
#
# COMPACT_ATOMS: atom_id res chain seq x y z
N MET A 1 -65.52 -19.22 48.07
CA MET A 1 -64.11 -19.08 47.63
C MET A 1 -64.00 -17.98 46.57
N LEU A 2 -64.47 -16.76 46.86
CA LEU A 2 -64.46 -15.60 45.94
C LEU A 2 -64.62 -14.24 46.69
N LYS A 3 -64.55 -14.22 48.02
CA LYS A 3 -64.76 -13.01 48.85
C LYS A 3 -63.46 -12.37 49.36
N GLU A 4 -62.30 -12.89 48.98
CA GLU A 4 -61.00 -12.50 49.56
C GLU A 4 -60.13 -11.66 48.62
N ILE A 5 -60.64 -11.28 47.44
CA ILE A 5 -59.91 -10.46 46.45
C ILE A 5 -60.17 -8.96 46.67
N GLU A 6 -61.26 -8.59 47.35
CA GLU A 6 -61.66 -7.18 47.53
C GLU A 6 -60.86 -6.40 48.59
N THR A 7 -60.07 -7.08 49.44
CA THR A 7 -59.29 -6.44 50.50
C THR A 7 -57.84 -6.16 50.13
N LEU A 8 -57.40 -6.55 48.92
CA LEU A 8 -56.05 -6.25 48.47
C LEU A 8 -55.93 -4.74 48.17
N PRO A 9 -54.88 -4.06 48.68
CA PRO A 9 -54.66 -2.65 48.41
C PRO A 9 -54.47 -2.45 46.91
N LYS A 10 -55.32 -1.61 46.29
CA LYS A 10 -55.18 -1.27 44.86
C LYS A 10 -53.80 -0.65 44.63
N LYS A 11 -53.03 -1.26 43.72
CA LYS A 11 -51.71 -0.79 43.30
C LYS A 11 -51.84 0.66 42.82
N ARG A 12 -51.14 1.58 43.48
CA ARG A 12 -51.13 2.99 43.07
C ARG A 12 -50.66 3.10 41.61
N PRO A 13 -51.25 4.00 40.79
CA PRO A 13 -50.73 4.24 39.45
C PRO A 13 -49.28 4.70 39.60
N ARG A 14 -48.39 4.06 38.86
CA ARG A 14 -46.96 4.40 38.87
C ARG A 14 -46.82 5.74 38.15
N GLU A 15 -46.32 6.78 38.82
CA GLU A 15 -45.96 8.02 38.12
C GLU A 15 -44.97 7.69 36.99
N PRO A 16 -45.10 8.31 35.79
CA PRO A 16 -44.10 8.15 34.75
C PRO A 16 -42.77 8.64 35.31
N GLN A 17 -41.87 7.71 35.61
CA GLN A 17 -40.51 8.10 35.97
C GLN A 17 -39.96 8.86 34.77
N PRO A 18 -39.39 10.07 34.94
CA PRO A 18 -38.70 10.72 33.85
C PRO A 18 -37.61 9.75 33.40
N GLU A 19 -37.71 9.29 32.15
CA GLU A 19 -36.66 8.47 31.56
C GLU A 19 -35.37 9.29 31.63
N ILE A 20 -34.45 8.88 32.50
CA ILE A 20 -33.08 9.35 32.43
C ILE A 20 -32.63 8.97 31.03
N PRO A 21 -32.19 9.89 30.16
CA PRO A 21 -31.60 9.50 28.90
C PRO A 21 -30.37 8.67 29.25
N MET A 22 -30.50 7.34 29.22
CA MET A 22 -29.34 6.48 29.40
C MET A 22 -28.54 6.71 28.13
N SER A 23 -27.47 7.49 28.23
CA SER A 23 -26.40 7.42 27.26
C SER A 23 -26.08 5.93 27.14
N HIS A 24 -26.29 5.38 25.95
CA HIS A 24 -26.10 3.96 25.70
C HIS A 24 -24.75 3.56 26.32
N PRO A 25 -24.64 2.45 27.07
CA PRO A 25 -23.39 2.11 27.75
C PRO A 25 -22.22 1.85 26.80
N ALA A 26 -22.48 1.77 25.48
CA ALA A 26 -21.47 1.79 24.41
C ALA A 26 -21.41 3.10 23.59
N SER A 27 -22.06 4.18 24.03
CA SER A 27 -21.94 5.51 23.38
C SER A 27 -20.51 6.05 23.43
N TRP A 28 -19.71 5.61 24.42
CA TRP A 28 -18.27 5.86 24.45
C TRP A 28 -17.52 5.16 23.31
N TRP A 29 -18.08 4.12 22.69
CA TRP A 29 -17.53 3.47 21.49
C TRP A 29 -17.66 4.39 20.27
N SER A 30 -18.84 4.98 20.05
CA SER A 30 -19.05 5.99 19.00
C SER A 30 -18.23 7.26 19.24
N ALA A 31 -18.02 7.65 20.50
CA ALA A 31 -17.13 8.75 20.86
C ALA A 31 -15.63 8.42 20.67
N ARG A 32 -15.23 7.13 20.73
CA ARG A 32 -13.87 6.66 20.40
C ARG A 32 -13.64 6.58 18.90
N GLU A 33 -14.61 6.09 18.13
CA GLU A 33 -14.52 6.03 16.67
C GLU A 33 -14.36 7.43 16.07
N SER A 34 -14.98 8.44 16.68
CA SER A 34 -14.86 9.84 16.25
C SER A 34 -13.53 10.51 16.63
N ARG A 35 -12.65 9.85 17.41
CA ARG A 35 -11.43 10.50 17.97
C ARG A 35 -10.09 9.88 17.59
N ASN A 36 -10.00 8.73 16.92
CA ASN A 36 -8.71 8.17 16.50
C ASN A 36 -8.88 6.94 15.57
N VAL A 37 -9.25 7.15 14.31
CA VAL A 37 -8.95 6.17 13.23
C VAL A 37 -8.23 6.84 12.06
N GLU A 38 -7.43 7.85 12.39
CA GLU A 38 -6.33 8.34 11.56
C GLU A 38 -5.11 8.10 12.48
N HIS A 39 -4.07 7.31 12.21
CA HIS A 39 -3.30 7.10 10.99
C HIS A 39 -2.57 5.76 11.17
N LEU A 40 -3.06 4.68 10.56
CA LEU A 40 -2.20 3.50 10.37
C LEU A 40 -1.10 3.90 9.38
N PRO A 41 0.17 3.54 9.61
CA PRO A 41 1.19 3.77 8.60
C PRO A 41 0.72 3.14 7.28
N PRO A 42 0.91 3.84 6.14
CA PRO A 42 0.51 3.29 4.86
C PRO A 42 1.19 1.93 4.66
N THR A 43 0.50 1.00 4.00
CA THR A 43 1.16 -0.22 3.52
C THR A 43 2.36 0.16 2.66
N GLU A 44 3.38 -0.68 2.63
CA GLU A 44 4.59 -0.35 1.88
C GLU A 44 4.30 -0.03 0.40
N SER A 45 3.40 -0.77 -0.25
CA SER A 45 2.97 -0.48 -1.63
C SER A 45 2.23 0.85 -1.79
N ARG A 46 1.51 1.29 -0.75
CA ARG A 46 0.89 2.61 -0.74
C ARG A 46 1.94 3.69 -0.51
N ARG A 47 2.93 3.45 0.37
CA ARG A 47 4.04 4.37 0.61
C ARG A 47 4.85 4.58 -0.67
N GLU A 48 5.24 3.51 -1.37
CA GLU A 48 5.94 3.58 -2.66
C GLU A 48 5.19 4.44 -3.67
N ARG A 49 3.89 4.20 -3.83
CA ARG A 49 3.07 4.98 -4.77
C ARG A 49 3.05 6.46 -4.39
N ILE A 50 2.85 6.78 -3.10
CA ILE A 50 2.82 8.17 -2.62
C ILE A 50 4.18 8.84 -2.83
N GLU A 51 5.27 8.16 -2.50
CA GLU A 51 6.62 8.67 -2.71
C GLU A 51 6.87 8.97 -4.19
N TRP A 52 6.49 8.06 -5.09
CA TRP A 52 6.61 8.29 -6.52
C TRP A 52 5.73 9.45 -7.00
N GLU A 53 4.47 9.53 -6.58
CA GLU A 53 3.54 10.58 -6.99
C GLU A 53 3.99 11.98 -6.52
N ILE A 54 4.61 12.08 -5.35
CA ILE A 54 5.01 13.36 -4.75
C ILE A 54 6.44 13.75 -5.11
N LEU A 55 7.36 12.79 -5.09
CA LEU A 55 8.80 13.04 -5.22
C LEU A 55 9.35 12.64 -6.59
N ALA A 56 8.56 11.91 -7.41
CA ALA A 56 9.06 11.20 -8.59
C ALA A 56 10.25 10.27 -8.27
N LEU A 57 10.31 9.77 -7.02
CA LEU A 57 11.39 8.94 -6.51
C LEU A 57 10.86 8.04 -5.39
N ASN A 58 11.36 6.82 -5.31
CA ASN A 58 11.10 5.91 -4.20
C ASN A 58 12.28 5.85 -3.24
N VAL A 59 12.10 6.44 -2.04
CA VAL A 59 13.15 6.59 -1.04
C VAL A 59 13.15 5.42 -0.06
N SER A 60 11.97 4.89 0.27
CA SER A 60 11.86 3.81 1.26
C SER A 60 12.37 2.47 0.72
N ARG A 61 12.01 2.13 -0.52
CA ARG A 61 12.46 0.92 -1.21
C ARG A 61 12.19 1.05 -2.71
N HIS A 62 12.98 0.37 -3.53
CA HIS A 62 12.78 0.37 -4.97
C HIS A 62 11.53 -0.46 -5.37
N PRO A 63 10.72 -0.04 -6.35
CA PRO A 63 9.49 -0.75 -6.75
C PRO A 63 9.68 -2.21 -7.20
N LEU A 64 10.88 -2.58 -7.65
CA LEU A 64 11.21 -3.96 -7.99
C LEU A 64 11.54 -4.86 -6.79
N SER A 65 11.86 -4.29 -5.61
CA SER A 65 12.28 -5.07 -4.45
C SER A 65 11.32 -6.20 -4.06
N PRO A 66 9.97 -6.03 -4.09
CA PRO A 66 9.05 -7.12 -3.79
C PRO A 66 9.09 -8.29 -4.79
N TYR A 67 9.61 -8.07 -6.00
CA TYR A 67 9.65 -9.05 -7.08
C TYR A 67 11.03 -9.71 -7.22
N ARG A 68 12.00 -9.37 -6.38
CA ARG A 68 13.39 -9.82 -6.54
C ARG A 68 13.54 -11.33 -6.68
N GLY A 69 12.85 -12.10 -5.84
CA GLY A 69 12.87 -13.57 -5.92
C GLY A 69 12.28 -14.10 -7.23
N ALA A 70 11.13 -13.57 -7.68
CA ALA A 70 10.54 -13.99 -8.95
C ALA A 70 11.42 -13.61 -10.16
N LEU A 71 12.11 -12.48 -10.10
CA LEU A 71 13.05 -12.06 -11.14
C LEU A 71 14.30 -12.97 -11.18
N GLU A 72 14.82 -13.37 -10.02
CA GLU A 72 15.90 -14.35 -9.91
C GLU A 72 15.50 -15.71 -10.53
N ASP A 73 14.30 -16.19 -10.25
CA ASP A 73 13.75 -17.42 -10.85
C ASP A 73 13.66 -17.34 -12.39
N LEU A 74 13.46 -16.14 -12.93
CA LEU A 74 13.43 -15.87 -14.38
C LEU A 74 14.83 -15.67 -15.00
N GLY A 75 15.89 -15.77 -14.18
CA GLY A 75 17.28 -15.57 -14.58
C GLY A 75 17.65 -14.11 -14.84
N VAL A 76 16.94 -13.17 -14.21
CA VAL A 76 17.24 -11.74 -14.30
C VAL A 76 18.36 -11.40 -13.32
N ALA A 77 19.47 -10.89 -13.85
CA ALA A 77 20.60 -10.38 -13.08
C ALA A 77 20.39 -8.91 -12.68
N SER A 78 20.89 -8.54 -11.49
CA SER A 78 20.97 -7.13 -11.07
C SER A 78 22.08 -6.38 -11.80
N SER A 79 22.01 -5.06 -11.81
CA SER A 79 22.98 -4.14 -12.37
C SER A 79 24.38 -4.36 -11.77
N GLU A 80 24.46 -4.66 -10.48
CA GLU A 80 25.71 -5.05 -9.82
C GLU A 80 26.24 -6.37 -10.36
N ARG A 81 25.41 -7.41 -10.45
CA ARG A 81 25.82 -8.72 -10.96
C ARG A 81 26.25 -8.66 -12.42
N ILE A 82 25.60 -7.84 -13.25
CA ILE A 82 25.96 -7.63 -14.65
C ILE A 82 27.41 -7.14 -14.79
N LYS A 83 27.89 -6.26 -13.89
CA LYS A 83 29.27 -5.74 -13.92
C LYS A 83 30.32 -6.83 -13.69
N GLU A 84 29.95 -7.93 -13.06
CA GLU A 84 30.83 -9.06 -12.76
C GLU A 84 30.85 -10.12 -13.85
N LEU A 85 29.91 -10.07 -14.82
CA LEU A 85 29.82 -11.08 -15.86
C LEU A 85 30.94 -10.90 -16.91
N PRO A 86 31.53 -11.99 -17.42
CA PRO A 86 32.46 -11.93 -18.54
C PRO A 86 31.82 -11.29 -19.77
N HIS A 87 32.62 -10.57 -20.56
CA HIS A 87 32.17 -10.01 -21.83
C HIS A 87 31.59 -11.10 -22.76
N GLY A 88 30.51 -10.76 -23.47
CA GLY A 88 29.79 -11.69 -24.36
C GLY A 88 28.82 -12.63 -23.65
N THR A 89 28.72 -12.59 -22.32
CA THR A 89 27.73 -13.37 -21.57
C THR A 89 26.32 -12.91 -21.90
N ARG A 90 25.43 -13.86 -22.21
CA ARG A 90 24.00 -13.58 -22.35
C ARG A 90 23.40 -13.34 -20.97
N ALA A 91 22.80 -12.19 -20.77
CA ALA A 91 22.13 -11.84 -19.53
C ALA A 91 20.71 -11.32 -19.78
N ARG A 92 19.88 -11.38 -18.74
CA ARG A 92 18.57 -10.74 -18.70
C ARG A 92 18.58 -9.71 -17.58
N VAL A 93 17.98 -8.57 -17.83
CA VAL A 93 17.86 -7.46 -16.88
C VAL A 93 16.39 -7.04 -16.80
N ALA A 94 15.98 -6.53 -15.65
CA ALA A 94 14.66 -5.92 -15.45
C ALA A 94 14.86 -4.71 -14.56
N GLY A 95 14.12 -3.65 -14.85
CA GLY A 95 14.27 -2.36 -14.18
C GLY A 95 13.16 -1.40 -14.57
N LEU A 96 13.14 -0.25 -13.91
CA LEU A 96 12.38 0.91 -14.34
C LEU A 96 13.09 1.55 -15.54
N LEU A 97 12.32 1.98 -16.54
CA LEU A 97 12.89 2.69 -17.70
C LEU A 97 12.99 4.18 -17.37
N GLU A 98 14.18 4.64 -17.03
CA GLU A 98 14.46 6.03 -16.68
C GLU A 98 14.57 6.93 -17.92
N TYR A 99 15.20 6.41 -18.98
CA TYR A 99 15.38 7.20 -20.19
C TYR A 99 15.40 6.33 -21.44
N LEU A 100 14.85 6.88 -22.53
CA LEU A 100 14.86 6.28 -23.86
C LEU A 100 15.34 7.32 -24.87
N GLN A 101 16.45 7.03 -25.55
CA GLN A 101 16.93 7.82 -26.68
C GLN A 101 16.76 7.04 -27.97
N CYS A 102 16.33 7.71 -29.03
CA CYS A 102 16.33 7.16 -30.38
C CYS A 102 16.99 8.18 -31.34
N PRO A 103 18.32 8.34 -31.30
CA PRO A 103 19.00 9.29 -32.17
C PRO A 103 18.84 8.91 -33.65
N PRO A 104 18.71 9.90 -34.56
CA PRO A 104 18.69 9.62 -35.99
C PRO A 104 20.04 9.06 -36.44
N THR A 105 20.01 7.99 -37.23
CA THR A 105 21.21 7.38 -37.80
C THR A 105 21.34 7.70 -39.28
N LYS A 106 22.58 7.78 -39.78
CA LYS A 106 22.84 7.98 -41.22
C LYS A 106 22.34 6.82 -42.09
N SER A 107 22.29 5.61 -41.53
CA SER A 107 21.79 4.41 -42.21
C SER A 107 20.26 4.35 -42.30
N GLY A 108 19.54 5.20 -41.54
CA GLY A 108 18.09 5.14 -41.42
C GLY A 108 17.58 4.03 -40.49
N ASN A 109 18.44 3.14 -40.02
CA ASN A 109 18.08 2.10 -39.05
C ASN A 109 18.06 2.70 -37.63
N PRO A 110 16.94 2.62 -36.89
CA PRO A 110 16.88 3.14 -35.54
C PRO A 110 17.85 2.39 -34.61
N VAL A 111 18.40 3.12 -33.65
CA VAL A 111 19.15 2.58 -32.52
C VAL A 111 18.53 3.20 -31.28
N TRP A 112 18.21 2.38 -30.29
CA TRP A 112 17.66 2.82 -29.02
C TRP A 112 18.67 2.66 -27.90
N PHE A 113 18.83 3.71 -27.09
CA PHE A 113 19.55 3.63 -25.83
C PHE A 113 18.53 3.68 -24.69
N LEU A 114 18.51 2.62 -23.88
CA LEU A 114 17.63 2.47 -22.73
C LEU A 114 18.46 2.62 -21.47
N LEU A 115 18.12 3.58 -20.63
CA LEU A 115 18.63 3.67 -19.27
C LEU A 115 17.61 3.01 -18.35
N VAL A 116 18.06 1.97 -17.65
CA VAL A 116 17.22 1.10 -16.83
C VAL A 116 17.75 1.13 -15.39
N GLU A 117 16.86 1.32 -14.42
CA GLU A 117 17.18 1.32 -12.98
C GLU A 117 16.69 0.05 -12.30
N ASP A 118 17.54 -0.53 -11.45
CA ASP A 118 17.14 -1.54 -10.49
C ASP A 118 17.56 -1.15 -9.06
N GLU A 119 17.34 -2.05 -8.10
CA GLU A 119 17.61 -1.78 -6.68
C GLU A 119 19.09 -1.46 -6.37
N GLN A 120 20.01 -1.81 -7.27
CA GLN A 120 21.46 -1.63 -7.10
C GLN A 120 22.02 -0.50 -7.97
N GLY A 121 21.24 0.04 -8.90
CA GLY A 121 21.58 1.23 -9.67
C GLY A 121 21.19 1.15 -11.15
N LEU A 122 21.95 1.86 -11.97
CA LEU A 122 21.63 2.08 -13.38
C LEU A 122 22.43 1.16 -14.30
N LEU A 123 21.76 0.73 -15.37
CA LEU A 123 22.34 0.00 -16.49
C LEU A 123 21.86 0.60 -17.82
N GLN A 124 22.75 0.68 -18.81
CA GLN A 124 22.41 1.16 -20.14
C GLN A 124 22.44 0.00 -21.14
N ALA A 125 21.37 -0.17 -21.89
CA ALA A 125 21.28 -1.13 -22.98
C ALA A 125 21.12 -0.41 -24.32
N THR A 126 21.70 -0.99 -25.38
CA THR A 126 21.52 -0.54 -26.76
C THR A 126 20.82 -1.63 -27.54
N ILE A 127 19.70 -1.30 -28.21
CA ILE A 127 18.95 -2.20 -29.08
C ILE A 127 18.73 -1.58 -30.46
#